data_AF-A0A0B4HCC7-F1
#
_entry.id   AF-A0A0B4HCC7-F1
#
_cell.length_a   1.000
_cell.length_b   1.000
_cell.length_c   1.000
_cell.angle_alpha   90.00
_cell.angle_beta   90.00
_cell.angle_gamma   90.00
#
_symmetry.space_group_name_H-M   'P 1'
#
loop_
_entity.id
_entity.type
_entity.pdbx_description
1 polymer ?
#
loop_
_entity_poly.entity_id
_entity_poly.type
_entity_poly.pdbx_seq_one_letter_code
_entity_poly.pdbx_strand_id
1 'polypeptide(L)'
;MFFKSVSIATLTLATVAKTQTFSRCSPILKDGCPADPAFGGKADCDFTKGACSIFSEADGTKLSYKDNGAVFAIQTETNAPTIETGKYIFFGRVDVVMQAAPGAGIITSSVLQSDDLDEIDWEFVGSDNAQVQTNYFSKGDTTTYDRGKYHPIGNPTGSFHTYTVEWTSKQVNWMIDGQSVRVLDAATVGAKFPQTPMQIKLGTWCAGGKNSPEGTRQWAGGFTDFSKAPFNAYYKSISIVDYAGKDSPANGGIKEYIYGDKSGSWESIKVVKGDGSNDPSPSASASASASGSASASASAPASASASGSSKASATQTKTDSSKPSTTKAPESKTSSANSTITTVSRSASASSNSTASATLTSSRGSATSAPTTVPTTVVPGAAPRSAAAIGGSLLVGAGIAMAQLFL
;
A
#
# COMPACT_ATOMS: atom_id res chain seq x y z
N MET A 1 -11.10 -39.93 -51.63
CA MET A 1 -12.08 -38.97 -51.09
C MET A 1 -12.05 -39.05 -49.58
N PHE A 2 -12.23 -37.90 -48.93
CA PHE A 2 -11.67 -37.49 -47.64
C PHE A 2 -12.17 -38.26 -46.40
N PHE A 3 -11.21 -38.56 -45.51
CA PHE A 3 -11.40 -38.84 -44.09
C PHE A 3 -11.80 -37.55 -43.35
N LYS A 4 -12.71 -37.65 -42.38
CA LYS A 4 -12.87 -36.63 -41.33
C LYS A 4 -12.71 -37.29 -39.97
N SER A 5 -11.53 -37.09 -39.40
CA SER A 5 -11.23 -37.36 -37.99
C SER A 5 -11.94 -36.32 -37.12
N VAL A 6 -12.64 -36.79 -36.09
CA VAL A 6 -13.25 -35.96 -35.05
C VAL A 6 -12.15 -35.61 -34.05
N SER A 7 -11.69 -34.37 -34.06
CA SER A 7 -10.81 -33.83 -33.03
C SER A 7 -11.64 -33.44 -31.81
N ILE A 8 -11.45 -34.17 -30.72
CA ILE A 8 -11.90 -33.77 -29.38
C ILE A 8 -11.00 -32.62 -28.95
N ALA A 9 -11.53 -31.39 -28.95
CA ALA A 9 -10.87 -30.23 -28.39
C ALA A 9 -10.92 -30.34 -26.86
N THR A 10 -9.81 -30.77 -26.26
CA THR A 10 -9.58 -30.64 -24.83
C THR A 10 -9.47 -29.16 -24.49
N LEU A 11 -10.50 -28.64 -23.81
CA LEU A 11 -10.52 -27.28 -23.28
C LEU A 11 -9.51 -27.19 -22.13
N THR A 12 -8.27 -26.80 -22.43
CA THR A 12 -7.30 -26.42 -21.40
C THR A 12 -7.80 -25.14 -20.74
N LEU A 13 -8.35 -25.24 -19.53
CA LEU A 13 -8.60 -24.07 -18.68
C LEU A 13 -7.27 -23.36 -18.46
N ALA A 14 -7.07 -22.24 -19.15
CA ALA A 14 -5.99 -21.32 -18.85
C ALA A 14 -6.26 -20.74 -17.45
N THR A 15 -5.44 -21.13 -16.48
CA THR A 15 -5.38 -20.55 -15.15
C THR A 15 -4.84 -19.12 -15.25
N VAL A 16 -5.71 -18.16 -15.56
CA VAL A 16 -5.38 -16.74 -15.60
C VAL A 16 -5.41 -16.22 -14.16
N ALA A 17 -4.24 -15.89 -13.62
CA ALA A 17 -3.97 -14.97 -12.50
C ALA A 17 -5.01 -14.87 -11.36
N LYS A 18 -5.52 -16.00 -10.84
CA LYS A 18 -6.11 -16.08 -9.49
C LYS A 18 -5.06 -16.37 -8.41
N THR A 19 -3.78 -16.40 -8.78
CA THR A 19 -2.69 -16.89 -7.95
C THR A 19 -2.23 -15.92 -6.87
N GLN A 20 -2.62 -14.65 -6.92
CA GLN A 20 -2.21 -13.68 -5.91
C GLN A 20 -3.10 -13.74 -4.66
N THR A 21 -4.41 -13.89 -4.85
CA THR A 21 -5.41 -13.68 -3.79
C THR A 21 -6.37 -14.86 -3.65
N PHE A 22 -5.93 -15.93 -3.00
CA PHE A 22 -6.76 -17.10 -2.73
C PHE A 22 -6.53 -17.59 -1.30
N SER A 23 -7.56 -18.22 -0.74
CA SER A 23 -7.50 -18.91 0.53
C SER A 23 -7.71 -20.41 0.30
N ARG A 24 -6.85 -21.24 0.91
CA ARG A 24 -7.01 -22.69 0.88
C ARG A 24 -8.19 -23.14 1.74
N CYS A 25 -8.42 -22.44 2.85
CA CYS A 25 -9.55 -22.67 3.74
C CYS A 25 -10.07 -21.34 4.27
N SER A 26 -11.24 -20.91 3.78
CA SER A 26 -11.87 -19.68 4.26
C SER A 26 -12.64 -19.96 5.57
N PRO A 27 -12.23 -19.38 6.72
CA PRO A 27 -12.83 -19.68 8.02
C PRO A 27 -14.27 -19.18 8.16
N ILE A 28 -14.70 -18.24 7.31
CA ILE A 28 -16.08 -17.75 7.26
C ILE A 28 -16.99 -18.65 6.41
N LEU A 29 -16.43 -19.54 5.57
CA LEU A 29 -17.18 -20.43 4.69
C LEU A 29 -17.08 -21.91 5.08
N LYS A 30 -15.97 -22.32 5.70
CA LYS A 30 -15.64 -23.72 6.01
C LYS A 30 -15.31 -23.88 7.49
N ASP A 31 -15.67 -25.04 8.05
CA ASP A 31 -15.23 -25.46 9.38
C ASP A 31 -13.88 -26.19 9.30
N GLY A 32 -13.14 -26.22 10.42
CA GLY A 32 -11.91 -27.01 10.53
C GLY A 32 -10.71 -26.43 9.78
N CYS A 33 -10.72 -25.13 9.47
CA CYS A 33 -9.52 -24.46 8.97
C CYS A 33 -8.39 -24.53 10.01
N PRO A 34 -7.14 -24.75 9.57
CA PRO A 34 -6.00 -24.75 10.48
C PRO A 34 -5.84 -23.37 11.15
N ALA A 35 -5.21 -23.36 12.32
CA ALA A 35 -4.82 -22.12 12.97
C ALA A 35 -3.71 -21.43 12.18
N ASP A 36 -3.73 -20.09 12.14
CA ASP A 36 -2.75 -19.28 11.43
C ASP A 36 -1.48 -19.14 12.30
N PRO A 37 -0.31 -19.66 11.88
CA PRO A 37 0.91 -19.54 12.68
C PRO A 37 1.32 -18.06 12.83
N ALA A 38 1.60 -17.62 14.05
CA ALA A 38 1.92 -16.21 14.31
C ALA A 38 3.42 -15.91 14.12
N PHE A 39 3.71 -14.67 13.71
CA PHE A 39 5.03 -14.08 13.93
C PHE A 39 5.27 -13.82 15.42
N GLY A 40 4.30 -13.19 16.09
CA GLY A 40 4.33 -12.92 17.53
C GLY A 40 5.38 -11.91 17.98
N GLY A 41 6.05 -11.23 17.06
CA GLY A 41 7.14 -10.30 17.34
C GLY A 41 7.65 -9.63 16.07
N LYS A 42 8.97 -9.41 15.99
CA LYS A 42 9.62 -8.77 14.84
C LYS A 42 10.31 -9.79 13.94
N ALA A 43 10.29 -9.54 12.64
CA ALA A 43 11.06 -10.29 11.67
C ALA A 43 11.63 -9.34 10.61
N ASP A 44 12.90 -9.53 10.27
CA ASP A 44 13.60 -8.72 9.27
C ASP A 44 14.26 -9.65 8.24
N CYS A 45 14.17 -9.29 6.98
CA CYS A 45 14.85 -9.96 5.87
C CYS A 45 15.67 -8.95 5.07
N ASP A 46 16.95 -9.23 4.88
CA ASP A 46 17.80 -8.56 3.91
C ASP A 46 18.02 -9.49 2.71
N PHE A 47 17.27 -9.27 1.64
CA PHE A 47 17.33 -10.11 0.44
C PHE A 47 18.62 -9.91 -0.35
N THR A 48 19.43 -8.90 -0.03
CA THR A 48 20.79 -8.79 -0.59
C THR A 48 21.72 -9.88 -0.07
N LYS A 49 21.31 -10.59 1.00
CA LYS A 49 22.03 -11.72 1.60
C LYS A 49 21.52 -13.08 1.17
N GLY A 50 20.48 -13.13 0.32
CA GLY A 50 19.88 -14.36 -0.17
C GLY A 50 18.43 -14.56 0.30
N ALA A 51 17.96 -15.80 0.20
CA ALA A 51 16.61 -16.17 0.61
C ALA A 51 16.40 -15.98 2.11
N CYS A 52 15.20 -15.56 2.49
CA CYS A 52 14.80 -15.40 3.88
C CYS A 52 13.89 -16.54 4.31
N SER A 53 14.19 -17.17 5.44
CA SER A 53 13.51 -18.39 5.91
C SER A 53 12.05 -18.19 6.32
N ILE A 54 11.60 -16.93 6.52
CA ILE A 54 10.19 -16.66 6.83
C ILE A 54 9.28 -16.77 5.60
N PHE A 55 9.87 -16.77 4.40
CA PHE A 55 9.17 -16.86 3.13
C PHE A 55 9.31 -18.24 2.51
N SER A 56 8.26 -18.66 1.81
CA SER A 56 8.26 -19.78 0.88
C SER A 56 8.01 -19.29 -0.55
N GLU A 57 8.64 -19.92 -1.53
CA GLU A 57 8.37 -19.68 -2.95
C GLU A 57 7.07 -20.39 -3.35
N ALA A 58 6.15 -19.69 -4.02
CA ALA A 58 4.94 -20.27 -4.58
C ALA A 58 5.26 -21.17 -5.78
N ASP A 59 4.33 -22.06 -6.14
CA ASP A 59 4.50 -22.96 -7.29
C ASP A 59 4.89 -22.20 -8.57
N GLY A 60 5.93 -22.70 -9.25
CA GLY A 60 6.46 -22.07 -10.46
C GLY A 60 7.34 -20.83 -10.21
N THR A 61 7.57 -20.46 -8.95
CA THR A 61 8.52 -19.41 -8.56
C THR A 61 9.90 -20.00 -8.35
N LYS A 62 10.91 -19.29 -8.85
CA LYS A 62 12.31 -19.53 -8.52
C LYS A 62 13.05 -18.21 -8.58
N LEU A 63 13.39 -17.65 -7.43
CA LEU A 63 14.02 -16.34 -7.37
C LEU A 63 15.53 -16.43 -7.57
N SER A 64 16.10 -15.32 -8.03
CA SER A 64 17.54 -15.07 -7.93
C SER A 64 17.78 -13.93 -6.95
N TYR A 65 18.91 -13.95 -6.27
CA TYR A 65 19.29 -12.95 -5.28
C TYR A 65 20.59 -12.28 -5.74
N LYS A 66 20.59 -10.95 -5.74
CA LYS A 66 21.71 -10.11 -6.21
C LYS A 66 21.96 -8.99 -5.18
N ASP A 67 22.94 -8.13 -5.46
CA ASP A 67 23.30 -6.99 -4.59
C ASP A 67 22.14 -6.01 -4.34
N ASN A 68 21.15 -5.98 -5.24
CA ASN A 68 19.95 -5.16 -5.13
C ASN A 68 18.73 -5.93 -4.58
N GLY A 69 18.90 -7.16 -4.11
CA GLY A 69 17.88 -7.97 -3.45
C GLY A 69 17.38 -9.16 -4.25
N ALA A 70 16.19 -9.63 -3.89
CA ALA A 70 15.47 -10.69 -4.59
C ALA A 70 14.90 -10.16 -5.92
N VAL A 71 15.13 -10.89 -7.01
CA VAL A 71 14.72 -10.51 -8.37
C VAL A 71 13.48 -11.29 -8.79
N PHE A 72 12.41 -10.56 -9.06
CA PHE A 72 11.12 -11.10 -9.50
C PHE A 72 10.98 -10.79 -10.99
N ALA A 73 11.44 -11.73 -11.82
CA ALA A 73 11.57 -11.56 -13.26
C ALA A 73 10.34 -12.09 -14.01
N ILE A 74 9.85 -11.30 -14.96
CA ILE A 74 8.86 -11.71 -15.95
C ILE A 74 9.56 -11.85 -17.31
N GLN A 75 9.65 -13.09 -17.79
CA GLN A 75 10.18 -13.44 -19.11
C GLN A 75 9.07 -13.73 -20.11
N THR A 76 8.00 -14.38 -19.66
CA THR A 76 6.84 -14.79 -20.46
C THR A 76 5.53 -14.50 -19.71
N GLU A 77 4.40 -14.58 -20.42
CA GLU A 77 3.06 -14.30 -19.88
C GLU A 77 2.68 -15.18 -18.68
N THR A 78 3.24 -16.38 -18.57
CA THR A 78 2.94 -17.31 -17.48
C THR A 78 3.83 -17.12 -16.26
N ASN A 79 4.83 -16.24 -16.30
CA ASN A 79 5.62 -15.96 -15.11
C ASN A 79 4.81 -15.13 -14.12
N ALA A 80 4.79 -15.57 -12.87
CA ALA A 80 4.19 -14.88 -11.75
C ALA A 80 4.99 -15.16 -10.46
N PRO A 81 6.32 -14.85 -10.42
CA PRO A 81 7.14 -15.10 -9.25
C PRO A 81 6.49 -14.48 -8.02
N THR A 82 6.28 -15.30 -6.99
CA THR A 82 5.59 -14.94 -5.76
C THR A 82 6.22 -15.64 -4.58
N ILE A 83 6.47 -14.91 -3.49
CA ILE A 83 6.81 -15.48 -2.19
C ILE A 83 5.76 -15.09 -1.17
N GLU A 84 5.48 -15.98 -0.23
CA GLU A 84 4.52 -15.77 0.84
C GLU A 84 5.11 -16.13 2.20
N THR A 85 4.75 -15.38 3.24
CA THR A 85 5.16 -15.73 4.61
C THR A 85 4.41 -16.96 5.08
N GLY A 86 5.11 -17.92 5.70
CA GLY A 86 4.45 -19.07 6.34
C GLY A 86 3.76 -18.75 7.67
N LYS A 87 3.67 -17.46 8.00
CA LYS A 87 3.19 -16.90 9.25
C LYS A 87 2.37 -15.64 8.99
N TYR A 88 1.53 -15.30 9.95
CA TYR A 88 0.59 -14.20 9.91
C TYR A 88 0.95 -13.15 10.96
N ILE A 89 0.59 -11.90 10.68
CA ILE A 89 0.50 -10.83 11.67
C ILE A 89 -0.97 -10.52 11.93
N PHE A 90 -1.31 -10.07 13.12
CA PHE A 90 -2.66 -9.59 13.42
C PHE A 90 -2.59 -8.15 13.92
N PHE A 91 -2.94 -7.21 13.04
CA PHE A 91 -2.42 -5.84 13.10
C PHE A 91 -0.88 -5.82 13.08
N GLY A 92 -0.29 -4.66 12.78
CA GLY A 92 1.15 -4.56 12.73
C GLY A 92 1.68 -3.50 11.80
N ARG A 93 2.96 -3.63 11.51
CA ARG A 93 3.67 -2.77 10.57
C ARG A 93 4.51 -3.62 9.63
N VAL A 94 4.44 -3.31 8.35
CA VAL A 94 5.25 -3.92 7.30
C VAL A 94 5.92 -2.81 6.51
N ASP A 95 7.25 -2.80 6.50
CA ASP A 95 8.06 -1.89 5.71
C ASP A 95 8.77 -2.70 4.61
N VAL A 96 8.47 -2.43 3.33
CA VAL A 96 9.10 -3.10 2.19
C VAL A 96 9.96 -2.10 1.41
N VAL A 97 11.25 -2.42 1.24
CA VAL A 97 12.15 -1.65 0.38
C VAL A 97 12.21 -2.31 -0.99
N MET A 98 11.64 -1.67 -2.00
CA MET A 98 11.53 -2.27 -3.34
C MET A 98 11.62 -1.25 -4.48
N GLN A 99 11.94 -1.77 -5.66
CA GLN A 99 11.88 -1.10 -6.95
C GLN A 99 10.98 -1.95 -7.87
N ALA A 100 9.95 -1.33 -8.44
CA ALA A 100 8.97 -2.03 -9.28
C ALA A 100 9.53 -2.41 -10.65
N ALA A 101 8.95 -3.44 -11.27
CA ALA A 101 9.26 -3.80 -12.65
C ALA A 101 8.71 -2.76 -13.63
N PRO A 102 9.48 -2.32 -14.64
CA PRO A 102 8.94 -1.52 -15.73
C PRO A 102 8.15 -2.39 -16.72
N GLY A 103 7.39 -1.75 -17.60
CA GLY A 103 6.71 -2.38 -18.73
C GLY A 103 5.19 -2.30 -18.65
N ALA A 104 4.55 -1.96 -19.76
CA ALA A 104 3.09 -2.02 -19.87
C ALA A 104 2.60 -3.44 -19.59
N GLY A 105 1.51 -3.56 -18.83
CA GLY A 105 0.93 -4.85 -18.49
C GLY A 105 1.65 -5.62 -17.40
N ILE A 106 2.79 -5.13 -16.88
CA ILE A 106 3.52 -5.76 -15.78
C ILE A 106 3.12 -5.10 -14.48
N ILE A 107 2.79 -5.92 -13.48
CA ILE A 107 2.40 -5.49 -12.16
C ILE A 107 3.40 -5.99 -11.14
N THR A 108 3.83 -5.12 -10.23
CA THR A 108 4.58 -5.48 -9.03
C THR A 108 3.69 -5.25 -7.82
N SER A 109 3.71 -6.15 -6.83
CA SER A 109 2.72 -6.15 -5.76
C SER A 109 3.30 -6.50 -4.39
N SER A 110 2.89 -5.76 -3.36
CA SER A 110 3.08 -6.11 -1.96
C SER A 110 1.72 -6.18 -1.28
N VAL A 111 1.35 -7.36 -0.79
CA VAL A 111 -0.01 -7.67 -0.31
C VAL A 111 0.03 -8.25 1.08
N LEU A 112 -0.79 -7.73 1.98
CA LEU A 112 -1.20 -8.41 3.21
C LEU A 112 -2.56 -9.04 2.94
N GLN A 113 -2.72 -10.33 3.22
CA GLN A 113 -3.97 -11.05 2.97
C GLN A 113 -4.27 -12.08 4.04
N SER A 114 -5.53 -12.13 4.46
CA SER A 114 -6.06 -13.13 5.40
C SER A 114 -6.66 -14.33 4.68
N ASP A 115 -6.90 -15.39 5.47
CA ASP A 115 -7.61 -16.58 5.00
C ASP A 115 -9.11 -16.33 4.73
N ASP A 116 -9.71 -15.28 5.29
CA ASP A 116 -11.06 -14.85 4.93
C ASP A 116 -11.10 -13.84 3.77
N LEU A 117 -9.94 -13.47 3.19
CA LEU A 117 -9.78 -12.54 2.07
C LEU A 117 -10.06 -11.06 2.42
N ASP A 118 -9.86 -10.67 3.67
CA ASP A 118 -9.44 -9.31 3.96
C ASP A 118 -8.04 -9.07 3.34
N GLU A 119 -7.83 -7.89 2.76
CA GLU A 119 -6.63 -7.58 1.98
C GLU A 119 -6.23 -6.11 2.10
N ILE A 120 -4.93 -5.84 2.12
CA ILE A 120 -4.31 -4.51 2.05
C ILE A 120 -3.13 -4.60 1.10
N ASP A 121 -3.06 -3.74 0.08
CA ASP A 121 -2.04 -3.87 -0.95
C ASP A 121 -1.41 -2.55 -1.42
N TRP A 122 -0.23 -2.71 -2.02
CA TRP A 122 0.42 -1.80 -2.94
C TRP A 122 0.53 -2.46 -4.31
N GLU A 123 0.11 -1.76 -5.35
CA GLU A 123 0.13 -2.23 -6.74
C GLU A 123 0.83 -1.21 -7.64
N PHE A 124 1.86 -1.65 -8.36
CA PHE A 124 2.66 -0.83 -9.26
C PHE A 124 2.43 -1.26 -10.69
N VAL A 125 1.93 -0.33 -11.52
CA VAL A 125 1.79 -0.55 -12.96
C VAL A 125 3.10 -0.17 -13.65
N GLY A 126 3.77 -1.12 -14.30
CA GLY A 126 5.13 -0.92 -14.82
C GLY A 126 5.25 0.11 -15.95
N SER A 127 4.15 0.49 -16.60
CA SER A 127 4.13 1.62 -17.55
C SER A 127 3.93 2.98 -16.87
N ASP A 128 3.61 3.00 -15.58
CA ASP A 128 3.40 4.20 -14.79
C ASP A 128 4.57 4.42 -13.83
N ASN A 129 5.37 5.45 -14.13
CA ASN A 129 6.55 5.80 -13.35
C ASN A 129 6.35 7.09 -12.52
N ALA A 130 5.09 7.47 -12.26
CA ALA A 130 4.74 8.69 -11.55
C ALA A 130 3.85 8.47 -10.33
N GLN A 131 3.27 7.27 -10.18
CA GLN A 131 2.37 6.95 -9.08
C GLN A 131 2.35 5.47 -8.74
N VAL A 132 1.79 5.15 -7.57
CA VAL A 132 1.51 3.79 -7.11
C VAL A 132 0.05 3.71 -6.67
N GLN A 133 -0.58 2.55 -6.85
CA GLN A 133 -1.93 2.30 -6.33
C GLN A 133 -1.87 1.64 -4.96
N THR A 134 -2.77 2.08 -4.08
CA THR A 134 -3.13 1.37 -2.83
C THR A 134 -4.54 0.84 -2.97
N ASN A 135 -4.80 -0.36 -2.46
CA ASN A 135 -6.14 -0.92 -2.41
C ASN A 135 -6.33 -1.72 -1.11
N TYR A 136 -7.57 -2.09 -0.85
CA TYR A 136 -7.93 -2.96 0.26
C TYR A 136 -9.20 -3.72 -0.10
N PHE A 137 -9.35 -4.97 0.30
CA PHE A 137 -10.59 -5.74 0.18
C PHE A 137 -11.05 -6.20 1.56
N SER A 138 -12.34 -6.48 1.71
CA SER A 138 -12.82 -7.16 2.89
C SER A 138 -13.61 -8.39 2.53
N LYS A 139 -13.24 -9.52 3.14
CA LYS A 139 -13.91 -10.81 2.98
C LYS A 139 -14.09 -11.24 1.52
N GLY A 140 -13.15 -10.86 0.65
CA GLY A 140 -13.21 -11.12 -0.79
C GLY A 140 -14.30 -10.36 -1.55
N ASP A 141 -14.90 -9.33 -0.95
CA ASP A 141 -15.93 -8.50 -1.60
C ASP A 141 -15.33 -7.73 -2.79
N THR A 142 -15.66 -8.19 -3.99
CA THR A 142 -15.29 -7.60 -5.28
C THR A 142 -16.48 -6.94 -5.99
N THR A 143 -17.58 -6.70 -5.27
CA THR A 143 -18.80 -6.09 -5.86
C THR A 143 -18.57 -4.70 -6.43
N THR A 144 -17.58 -3.99 -5.88
CA THR A 144 -17.18 -2.63 -6.28
C THR A 144 -15.66 -2.56 -6.41
N TYR A 145 -15.17 -1.67 -7.26
CA TYR A 145 -13.74 -1.42 -7.52
C TYR A 145 -13.34 0.03 -7.19
N ASP A 146 -14.05 0.67 -6.27
CA ASP A 146 -13.89 2.07 -5.86
C ASP A 146 -12.88 2.28 -4.72
N ARG A 147 -12.28 1.18 -4.23
CA ARG A 147 -11.37 1.15 -3.09
C ARG A 147 -9.93 1.55 -3.45
N GLY A 148 -9.56 1.45 -4.73
CA GLY A 148 -8.23 1.82 -5.23
C GLY A 148 -7.99 3.33 -5.20
N LYS A 149 -6.81 3.75 -4.75
CA LYS A 149 -6.36 5.16 -4.84
C LYS A 149 -4.90 5.23 -5.29
N TYR A 150 -4.61 6.17 -6.19
CA TYR A 150 -3.27 6.42 -6.70
C TYR A 150 -2.58 7.54 -5.92
N HIS A 151 -1.28 7.38 -5.69
CA HIS A 151 -0.44 8.31 -4.93
C HIS A 151 0.80 8.67 -5.74
N PRO A 152 1.13 9.97 -5.89
CA PRO A 152 2.32 10.40 -6.60
C PRO A 152 3.60 9.88 -5.94
N ILE A 153 4.53 9.39 -6.76
CA ILE A 153 5.89 9.01 -6.36
C ILE A 153 6.84 9.20 -7.54
N GLY A 154 8.05 9.67 -7.28
CA GLY A 154 9.06 9.85 -8.31
C GLY A 154 9.80 8.56 -8.63
N ASN A 155 9.69 8.06 -9.86
CA ASN A 155 10.54 6.98 -10.40
C ASN A 155 10.47 5.60 -9.70
N PRO A 156 9.29 5.05 -9.37
CA PRO A 156 9.15 3.76 -8.66
C PRO A 156 9.70 2.55 -9.43
N THR A 157 9.85 2.63 -10.75
CA THR A 157 10.44 1.55 -11.58
C THR A 157 11.96 1.67 -11.74
N GLY A 158 12.54 2.82 -11.39
CA GLY A 158 13.96 3.13 -11.55
C GLY A 158 14.70 3.43 -10.24
N SER A 159 14.02 3.41 -9.09
CA SER A 159 14.60 3.71 -7.78
C SER A 159 13.93 2.90 -6.67
N PHE A 160 14.69 2.61 -5.63
CA PHE A 160 14.16 1.97 -4.42
C PHE A 160 13.45 3.01 -3.55
N HIS A 161 12.28 2.62 -3.06
CA HIS A 161 11.53 3.36 -2.05
C HIS A 161 11.13 2.40 -0.93
N THR A 162 10.79 2.98 0.22
CA THR A 162 10.20 2.25 1.34
C THR A 162 8.69 2.42 1.29
N TYR A 163 7.96 1.33 1.13
CA TYR A 163 6.51 1.29 1.17
C TYR A 163 6.08 0.65 2.48
N THR A 164 5.38 1.42 3.29
CA THR A 164 4.94 0.98 4.62
C THR A 164 3.44 0.81 4.64
N VAL A 165 2.99 -0.27 5.27
CA VAL A 165 1.63 -0.40 5.80
C VAL A 165 1.73 -0.46 7.32
N GLU A 166 1.10 0.47 8.01
CA GLU A 166 0.83 0.37 9.45
C GLU A 166 -0.66 0.16 9.66
N TRP A 167 -1.01 -0.99 10.20
CA TRP A 167 -2.36 -1.50 10.32
C TRP A 167 -2.68 -1.75 11.79
N THR A 168 -3.75 -1.13 12.27
CA THR A 168 -4.25 -1.20 13.65
C THR A 168 -5.74 -1.48 13.63
N SER A 169 -6.34 -1.74 14.79
CA SER A 169 -7.80 -1.87 14.90
C SER A 169 -8.56 -0.61 14.48
N LYS A 170 -7.88 0.54 14.43
CA LYS A 170 -8.49 1.85 14.14
C LYS A 170 -8.26 2.34 12.72
N GLN A 171 -7.13 1.98 12.11
CA GLN A 171 -6.78 2.49 10.79
C GLN A 171 -5.75 1.63 10.06
N VAL A 172 -5.75 1.77 8.73
CA VAL A 172 -4.61 1.40 7.87
C VAL A 172 -3.98 2.70 7.37
N ASN A 173 -2.67 2.85 7.61
CA ASN A 173 -1.87 3.98 7.14
C ASN A 173 -0.82 3.50 6.14
N TRP A 174 -0.95 3.94 4.90
CA TRP A 174 0.04 3.70 3.85
C TRP A 174 1.03 4.87 3.83
N MET A 175 2.32 4.55 3.83
CA MET A 175 3.38 5.56 3.75
C MET A 175 4.39 5.22 2.66
N ILE A 176 4.95 6.27 2.06
CA ILE A 176 6.06 6.21 1.11
C ILE A 176 7.22 6.99 1.72
N ASP A 177 8.37 6.35 1.88
CA ASP A 177 9.59 6.95 2.45
C ASP A 177 9.32 7.67 3.80
N GLY A 178 8.47 7.06 4.62
CA GLY A 178 8.07 7.57 5.94
C GLY A 178 6.99 8.66 5.94
N GLN A 179 6.47 9.06 4.77
CA GLN A 179 5.39 10.05 4.66
C GLN A 179 4.04 9.36 4.41
N SER A 180 3.03 9.67 5.23
CA SER A 180 1.67 9.15 5.03
C SER A 180 1.07 9.70 3.73
N VAL A 181 0.58 8.80 2.88
CA VAL A 181 -0.10 9.13 1.62
C VAL A 181 -1.58 8.76 1.63
N ARG A 182 -1.97 7.81 2.50
CA ARG A 182 -3.37 7.40 2.68
C ARG A 182 -3.60 6.89 4.09
N VAL A 183 -4.72 7.32 4.67
CA VAL A 183 -5.28 6.72 5.88
C VAL A 183 -6.68 6.20 5.56
N LEU A 184 -6.94 4.93 5.90
CA LEU A 184 -8.26 4.31 5.90
C LEU A 184 -8.70 4.17 7.36
N ASP A 185 -9.72 4.91 7.74
CA ASP A 185 -10.25 4.93 9.10
C ASP A 185 -11.33 3.85 9.29
N ALA A 186 -11.17 3.00 10.31
CA ALA A 186 -12.06 1.88 10.58
C ALA A 186 -13.48 2.34 10.94
N ALA A 187 -13.62 3.46 11.66
CA ALA A 187 -14.94 3.99 12.02
C ALA A 187 -15.71 4.49 10.79
N THR A 188 -15.00 4.99 9.77
CA THR A 188 -15.57 5.44 8.50
C THR A 188 -15.99 4.27 7.60
N VAL A 189 -15.18 3.20 7.56
CA VAL A 189 -15.40 2.05 6.67
C VAL A 189 -16.34 1.00 7.29
N GLY A 190 -16.35 0.90 8.62
CA GLY A 190 -17.17 -0.05 9.37
C GLY A 190 -16.82 -1.51 9.07
N ALA A 191 -17.84 -2.33 8.82
CA ALA A 191 -17.70 -3.78 8.63
C ALA A 191 -16.82 -4.20 7.44
N LYS A 192 -16.51 -3.28 6.53
CA LYS A 192 -15.61 -3.51 5.38
C LYS A 192 -14.14 -3.20 5.69
N PHE A 193 -13.80 -2.91 6.94
CA PHE A 193 -12.41 -2.68 7.34
C PHE A 193 -11.67 -4.03 7.42
N PRO A 194 -10.47 -4.14 6.79
CA PRO A 194 -9.65 -5.34 6.90
C PRO A 194 -9.17 -5.53 8.35
N GLN A 195 -9.49 -6.68 8.94
CA GLN A 195 -9.45 -6.81 10.39
C GLN A 195 -9.08 -8.22 10.88
N THR A 196 -8.67 -9.13 10.00
CA THR A 196 -8.34 -10.51 10.36
C THR A 196 -6.87 -10.82 10.04
N PRO A 197 -6.22 -11.79 10.74
CA PRO A 197 -4.79 -12.05 10.60
C PRO A 197 -4.36 -12.23 9.15
N MET A 198 -3.25 -11.58 8.77
CA MET A 198 -2.77 -11.54 7.40
C MET A 198 -1.35 -12.08 7.27
N GLN A 199 -1.14 -12.92 6.27
CA GLN A 199 0.21 -13.22 5.76
C GLN A 199 0.63 -12.16 4.75
N ILE A 200 1.93 -12.08 4.47
CA ILE A 200 2.50 -11.14 3.51
C ILE A 200 2.90 -11.89 2.26
N LYS A 201 2.49 -11.37 1.10
CA LYS A 201 2.84 -11.86 -0.24
C LYS A 201 3.56 -10.77 -1.01
N LEU A 202 4.69 -11.12 -1.63
CA LEU A 202 5.45 -10.25 -2.52
C LEU A 202 5.54 -10.91 -3.89
N GLY A 203 5.30 -10.15 -4.96
CA GLY A 203 5.29 -10.74 -6.28
C GLY A 203 5.36 -9.75 -7.43
N THR A 204 5.50 -10.33 -8.62
CA THR A 204 5.36 -9.63 -9.91
C THR A 204 4.58 -10.54 -10.84
N TRP A 205 3.69 -9.98 -11.67
CA TRP A 205 2.84 -10.76 -12.57
C TRP A 205 2.48 -9.99 -13.83
N CYS A 206 1.99 -10.71 -14.85
CA CYS A 206 1.55 -10.13 -16.11
C CYS A 206 0.03 -9.97 -16.14
N ALA A 207 -0.44 -8.72 -15.99
CA ALA A 207 -1.84 -8.33 -16.16
C ALA A 207 -2.18 -7.98 -17.62
N GLY A 208 -1.20 -7.63 -18.45
CA GLY A 208 -1.35 -7.26 -19.87
C GLY A 208 -1.25 -8.40 -20.87
N GLY A 209 -1.50 -9.64 -20.44
CA GLY A 209 -1.47 -10.83 -21.29
C GLY A 209 -2.54 -10.82 -22.38
N LYS A 210 -2.35 -11.68 -23.40
CA LYS A 210 -3.33 -11.82 -24.50
C LYS A 210 -4.66 -12.34 -24.00
N ASN A 211 -4.63 -13.21 -22.99
CA ASN A 211 -5.81 -13.83 -22.40
C ASN A 211 -6.33 -13.10 -21.16
N SER A 212 -5.70 -11.99 -20.77
CA SER A 212 -6.15 -11.19 -19.64
C SER A 212 -7.53 -10.58 -19.90
N PRO A 213 -8.39 -10.47 -18.87
CA PRO A 213 -9.62 -9.69 -18.95
C PRO A 213 -9.34 -8.27 -19.43
N GLU A 214 -10.21 -7.73 -20.29
CA GLU A 214 -10.02 -6.39 -20.88
C GLU A 214 -9.80 -5.31 -19.81
N GLY A 215 -10.65 -5.29 -18.77
CA GLY A 215 -10.54 -4.30 -17.69
C GLY A 215 -9.21 -4.38 -16.94
N THR A 216 -8.75 -5.60 -16.63
CA THR A 216 -7.44 -5.84 -15.98
C THR A 216 -6.29 -5.37 -16.88
N ARG A 217 -6.34 -5.66 -18.18
CA ARG A 217 -5.33 -5.20 -19.13
C ARG A 217 -5.32 -3.68 -19.27
N GLN A 218 -6.49 -3.04 -19.33
CA GLN A 218 -6.60 -1.58 -19.40
C GLN A 218 -6.03 -0.91 -18.15
N TRP A 219 -6.40 -1.40 -16.97
CA TRP A 219 -5.83 -0.95 -15.69
C TRP A 219 -4.30 -1.09 -15.66
N ALA A 220 -3.77 -2.20 -16.17
CA ALA A 220 -2.34 -2.46 -16.24
C ALA A 220 -1.59 -1.67 -17.33
N GLY A 221 -2.26 -0.75 -18.03
CA GLY A 221 -1.63 0.10 -19.05
C GLY A 221 -1.44 -0.57 -20.41
N GLY A 222 -2.19 -1.64 -20.71
CA GLY A 222 -2.25 -2.25 -22.04
C GLY A 222 -1.51 -3.58 -22.17
N PHE A 223 -1.25 -3.98 -23.42
CA PHE A 223 -0.59 -5.25 -23.73
C PHE A 223 0.88 -5.24 -23.32
N THR A 224 1.32 -6.36 -22.75
CA THR A 224 2.74 -6.60 -22.47
C THR A 224 3.51 -6.92 -23.75
N ASP A 225 4.59 -6.19 -23.99
CA ASP A 225 5.52 -6.43 -25.08
C ASP A 225 6.71 -7.28 -24.63
N PHE A 226 6.55 -8.61 -24.66
CA PHE A 226 7.58 -9.55 -24.21
C PHE A 226 8.91 -9.49 -24.99
N SER A 227 8.99 -8.77 -26.12
CA SER A 227 10.28 -8.51 -26.76
C SER A 227 11.21 -7.63 -25.90
N LYS A 228 10.65 -6.94 -24.90
CA LYS A 228 11.37 -6.11 -23.91
C LYS A 228 11.71 -6.85 -22.62
N ALA A 229 11.35 -8.13 -22.51
CA ALA A 229 11.70 -8.94 -21.35
C ALA A 229 13.24 -9.12 -21.24
N PRO A 230 13.79 -9.33 -20.02
CA PRO A 230 13.09 -9.49 -18.75
C PRO A 230 12.56 -8.17 -18.17
N PHE A 231 11.39 -8.24 -17.55
CA PHE A 231 10.90 -7.19 -16.65
C PHE A 231 11.19 -7.59 -15.21
N ASN A 232 12.06 -6.86 -14.52
CA ASN A 232 12.54 -7.22 -13.20
C ASN A 232 12.02 -6.23 -12.15
N ALA A 233 11.33 -6.75 -11.14
CA ALA A 233 11.18 -6.05 -9.87
C ALA A 233 12.27 -6.52 -8.91
N TYR A 234 12.62 -5.65 -7.96
CA TYR A 234 13.63 -5.92 -6.95
C TYR A 234 13.06 -5.64 -5.57
N TYR A 235 13.10 -6.64 -4.70
CA TYR A 235 12.78 -6.49 -3.28
C TYR A 235 14.07 -6.58 -2.50
N LYS A 236 14.50 -5.47 -1.89
CA LYS A 236 15.78 -5.36 -1.20
C LYS A 236 15.69 -5.88 0.23
N SER A 237 14.67 -5.47 0.96
CA SER A 237 14.46 -5.88 2.34
C SER A 237 13.01 -5.73 2.76
N ILE A 238 12.63 -6.42 3.82
CA ILE A 238 11.34 -6.26 4.50
C ILE A 238 11.54 -6.31 6.01
N SER A 239 10.85 -5.43 6.72
CA SER A 239 10.70 -5.46 8.19
C SER A 239 9.23 -5.68 8.54
N ILE A 240 8.97 -6.59 9.46
CA ILE A 240 7.63 -6.98 9.91
C ILE A 240 7.59 -6.83 11.43
N VAL A 241 6.55 -6.17 11.93
CA VAL A 241 6.25 -6.07 13.36
C VAL A 241 4.82 -6.53 13.58
N ASP A 242 4.66 -7.66 14.24
CA ASP A 242 3.35 -8.20 14.62
C ASP A 242 2.84 -7.51 15.89
N TYR A 243 1.59 -7.04 15.87
CA TYR A 243 0.94 -6.45 17.04
C TYR A 243 0.05 -7.46 17.79
N ALA A 244 -0.11 -8.66 17.24
CA ALA A 244 -0.85 -9.78 17.84
C ALA A 244 -2.23 -9.41 18.37
N GLY A 245 -3.01 -8.72 17.55
CA GLY A 245 -4.37 -8.27 17.82
C GLY A 245 -4.46 -6.93 18.53
N LYS A 246 -3.35 -6.35 18.99
CA LYS A 246 -3.34 -5.06 19.68
C LYS A 246 -3.00 -3.92 18.71
N ASP A 247 -2.96 -2.69 19.24
CA ASP A 247 -2.50 -1.50 18.51
C ASP A 247 -1.02 -1.18 18.82
N SER A 248 -0.22 -2.16 19.25
CA SER A 248 1.19 -1.99 19.61
C SER A 248 2.01 -3.27 19.44
N PRO A 249 3.34 -3.18 19.21
CA PRO A 249 4.19 -4.35 19.01
C PRO A 249 4.05 -5.43 20.08
N ALA A 250 3.96 -6.68 19.65
CA ALA A 250 3.98 -7.84 20.53
C ALA A 250 5.39 -8.06 21.12
N ASN A 251 5.44 -8.57 22.35
CA ASN A 251 6.68 -8.85 23.08
C ASN A 251 7.10 -10.33 23.00
N GLY A 252 6.71 -11.05 21.94
CA GLY A 252 6.95 -12.48 21.81
C GLY A 252 5.86 -13.35 22.44
N GLY A 253 6.03 -14.68 22.31
CA GLY A 253 5.23 -15.68 23.02
C GLY A 253 3.86 -15.98 22.39
N ILE A 254 3.54 -15.40 21.24
CA ILE A 254 2.33 -15.72 20.47
C ILE A 254 2.64 -16.86 19.51
N LYS A 255 1.79 -17.88 19.51
CA LYS A 255 1.95 -19.10 18.72
C LYS A 255 1.14 -19.03 17.43
N GLU A 256 -0.15 -18.72 17.54
CA GLU A 256 -1.09 -18.82 16.44
C GLU A 256 -2.35 -17.97 16.68
N TYR A 257 -3.06 -17.68 15.59
CA TYR A 257 -4.36 -17.03 15.57
C TYR A 257 -5.44 -18.03 15.16
N ILE A 258 -6.57 -18.02 15.86
CA ILE A 258 -7.68 -18.94 15.59
C ILE A 258 -8.97 -18.13 15.44
N TYR A 259 -9.64 -18.30 14.31
CA TYR A 259 -11.00 -17.77 14.12
C TYR A 259 -11.94 -18.46 15.12
N GLY A 260 -12.48 -17.67 16.06
CA GLY A 260 -13.36 -18.19 17.11
C GLY A 260 -14.77 -18.51 16.63
N ASP A 261 -15.19 -17.89 15.52
CA ASP A 261 -16.46 -18.10 14.83
C ASP A 261 -16.33 -17.75 13.33
N LYS A 262 -17.45 -17.78 12.60
CA LYS A 262 -17.54 -17.49 11.15
C LYS A 262 -17.83 -16.02 10.81
N SER A 263 -17.76 -15.10 11.78
CA SER A 263 -18.08 -13.68 11.54
C SER A 263 -17.03 -12.96 10.70
N GLY A 264 -15.77 -13.41 10.77
CA GLY A 264 -14.61 -12.67 10.24
C GLY A 264 -14.44 -11.30 10.91
N SER A 265 -14.86 -11.16 12.17
CA SER A 265 -14.57 -9.97 12.97
C SER A 265 -13.28 -10.17 13.77
N TRP A 266 -12.54 -9.10 13.98
CA TRP A 266 -11.27 -9.14 14.73
C TRP A 266 -11.48 -9.58 16.19
N GLU A 267 -12.66 -9.28 16.77
CA GLU A 267 -13.03 -9.69 18.12
C GLU A 267 -13.20 -11.20 18.26
N SER A 268 -13.50 -11.92 17.16
CA SER A 268 -13.62 -13.39 17.21
C SER A 268 -12.27 -14.10 17.19
N ILE A 269 -11.19 -13.39 16.83
CA ILE A 269 -9.85 -13.97 16.73
C ILE A 269 -9.30 -14.25 18.13
N LYS A 270 -9.03 -15.53 18.39
CA LYS A 270 -8.33 -15.99 19.59
C LYS A 270 -6.83 -15.92 19.34
N VAL A 271 -6.13 -15.17 20.18
CA VAL A 271 -4.66 -15.06 20.17
C VAL A 271 -4.11 -16.09 21.15
N VAL A 272 -3.46 -17.14 20.64
CA VAL A 272 -2.96 -18.26 21.46
C VAL A 272 -1.46 -18.10 21.73
N LYS A 273 -1.06 -18.22 22.99
CA LYS A 273 0.34 -18.17 23.42
C LYS A 273 1.05 -19.51 23.28
N GLY A 274 2.38 -19.49 23.36
CA GLY A 274 3.23 -20.68 23.32
C GLY A 274 2.95 -21.69 24.44
N ASP A 275 2.39 -21.26 25.57
CA ASP A 275 1.94 -22.11 26.68
C ASP A 275 0.51 -22.65 26.51
N GLY A 276 -0.14 -22.35 25.39
CA GLY A 276 -1.52 -22.77 25.08
C GLY A 276 -2.60 -21.91 25.73
N SER A 277 -2.24 -20.90 26.54
CA SER A 277 -3.21 -19.94 27.08
C SER A 277 -3.64 -18.93 26.01
N ASN A 278 -4.84 -18.38 26.15
CA ASN A 278 -5.25 -17.25 25.32
C ASN A 278 -4.67 -15.96 25.89
N ASP A 279 -4.09 -15.10 25.05
CA ASP A 279 -3.84 -13.71 25.44
C ASP A 279 -5.20 -13.03 25.62
N PRO A 280 -5.47 -12.37 26.78
CA PRO A 280 -6.75 -11.70 27.00
C PRO A 280 -7.10 -10.79 25.82
N SER A 281 -8.38 -10.89 25.41
CA SER A 281 -8.93 -10.33 24.17
C SER A 281 -8.41 -8.92 23.87
N PRO A 282 -8.04 -8.64 22.61
CA PRO A 282 -7.47 -7.35 22.23
C PRO A 282 -8.37 -6.14 22.53
N SER A 283 -9.68 -6.34 22.74
CA SER A 283 -10.64 -5.32 23.18
C SER A 283 -10.40 -4.79 24.62
N ALA A 284 -9.70 -5.55 25.48
CA ALA A 284 -9.60 -5.23 26.90
C ALA A 284 -8.50 -4.20 27.27
N SER A 285 -7.65 -3.78 26.32
CA SER A 285 -6.46 -2.98 26.63
C SER A 285 -6.69 -1.46 26.72
N ALA A 286 -7.91 -0.96 26.44
CA ALA A 286 -8.20 0.47 26.38
C ALA A 286 -8.95 1.05 27.61
N SER A 287 -9.05 0.32 28.73
CA SER A 287 -9.75 0.83 29.93
C SER A 287 -9.07 0.42 31.23
N ALA A 288 -7.88 0.96 31.48
CA ALA A 288 -7.31 1.02 32.82
C ALA A 288 -6.62 2.38 33.03
N SER A 289 -7.39 3.46 32.93
CA SER A 289 -7.02 4.74 33.53
C SER A 289 -7.17 4.61 35.04
N ALA A 290 -6.08 4.89 35.75
CA ALA A 290 -5.90 4.72 37.17
C ALA A 290 -7.03 5.31 38.03
N SER A 291 -7.69 4.44 38.79
CA SER A 291 -8.41 4.79 40.02
C SER A 291 -7.66 4.11 41.17
N GLY A 292 -6.57 4.76 41.62
CA GLY A 292 -5.91 4.43 42.88
C GLY A 292 -6.69 5.08 44.02
N SER A 293 -7.68 4.37 44.56
CA SER A 293 -8.35 4.77 45.80
C SER A 293 -7.46 4.36 46.99
N ALA A 294 -6.70 5.32 47.53
CA ALA A 294 -6.05 5.18 48.83
C ALA A 294 -6.99 5.69 49.92
N SER A 295 -7.38 4.77 50.80
CA SER A 295 -8.24 4.99 51.97
C SER A 295 -7.48 5.75 53.05
N ALA A 296 -8.05 6.84 53.57
CA ALA A 296 -7.59 7.50 54.79
C ALA A 296 -8.79 7.81 55.70
N SER A 297 -8.75 7.22 56.88
CA SER A 297 -9.72 7.36 57.97
C SER A 297 -9.84 8.80 58.48
N ALA A 298 -11.07 9.26 58.70
CA ALA A 298 -11.36 10.36 59.62
C ALA A 298 -12.75 10.17 60.24
N SER A 299 -12.77 9.85 61.54
CA SER A 299 -13.96 9.88 62.38
C SER A 299 -14.11 11.28 63.00
N ALA A 300 -15.34 11.77 63.01
CA ALA A 300 -15.80 13.09 63.45
C ALA A 300 -15.51 13.41 64.95
N PRO A 301 -15.81 14.65 65.41
CA PRO A 301 -17.17 14.86 65.92
C PRO A 301 -17.81 16.26 65.71
N ALA A 302 -19.15 16.21 65.76
CA ALA A 302 -20.12 17.11 66.41
C ALA A 302 -20.34 18.58 65.97
N SER A 303 -21.56 18.77 65.41
CA SER A 303 -22.63 19.67 65.87
C SER A 303 -22.42 21.19 65.90
N ALA A 304 -23.19 21.91 65.07
CA ALA A 304 -24.21 22.88 65.54
C ALA A 304 -25.00 23.46 64.37
N SER A 305 -26.32 23.44 64.49
CA SER A 305 -27.31 24.08 63.63
C SER A 305 -27.35 25.59 63.86
N ALA A 306 -27.53 26.39 62.80
CA ALA A 306 -28.35 27.60 62.86
C ALA A 306 -28.67 28.16 61.46
N SER A 307 -29.93 28.53 61.34
CA SER A 307 -30.67 29.22 60.28
C SER A 307 -30.10 30.58 59.84
N GLY A 308 -30.42 31.00 58.61
CA GLY A 308 -30.39 32.41 58.23
C GLY A 308 -30.69 32.66 56.76
N SER A 309 -31.92 33.07 56.44
CA SER A 309 -32.36 33.52 55.12
C SER A 309 -31.71 34.85 54.71
N SER A 310 -31.54 35.08 53.41
CA SER A 310 -32.02 36.30 52.73
C SER A 310 -31.69 36.26 51.22
N LYS A 311 -32.27 37.22 50.51
CA LYS A 311 -32.85 37.16 49.17
C LYS A 311 -32.24 38.30 48.33
N ALA A 312 -32.19 38.10 47.01
CA ALA A 312 -32.12 39.13 45.94
C ALA A 312 -30.81 39.96 45.83
N SER A 313 -30.39 40.51 44.69
CA SER A 313 -30.65 40.37 43.25
C SER A 313 -29.69 41.33 42.51
N ALA A 314 -29.40 41.04 41.24
CA ALA A 314 -29.19 42.01 40.13
C ALA A 314 -27.91 42.91 40.03
N THR A 315 -27.16 42.63 38.94
CA THR A 315 -26.85 43.56 37.81
C THR A 315 -25.68 44.56 37.88
N GLN A 316 -24.73 44.40 36.93
CA GLN A 316 -24.24 45.35 35.90
C GLN A 316 -23.08 44.63 35.15
N THR A 317 -23.04 44.39 33.84
CA THR A 317 -23.24 45.19 32.60
C THR A 317 -22.26 46.35 32.42
N LYS A 318 -21.37 46.23 31.41
CA LYS A 318 -21.09 47.16 30.28
C LYS A 318 -19.71 46.82 29.65
N THR A 319 -19.63 46.42 28.36
CA THR A 319 -19.57 47.22 27.09
C THR A 319 -18.38 48.18 27.08
N ASP A 320 -17.59 48.40 26.02
CA ASP A 320 -17.78 48.35 24.55
C ASP A 320 -16.37 48.34 23.91
N SER A 321 -16.10 47.57 22.86
CA SER A 321 -16.17 47.98 21.43
C SER A 321 -15.25 49.14 21.02
N SER A 322 -14.37 48.92 20.02
CA SER A 322 -14.54 49.48 18.67
C SER A 322 -13.29 49.30 17.77
N LYS A 323 -13.55 49.39 16.46
CA LYS A 323 -12.82 48.90 15.29
C LYS A 323 -12.02 50.08 14.62
N PRO A 324 -11.73 50.06 13.30
CA PRO A 324 -10.42 49.93 12.65
C PRO A 324 -9.89 51.24 11.99
N SER A 325 -8.71 51.21 11.35
CA SER A 325 -8.51 51.84 10.02
C SER A 325 -7.11 51.60 9.41
N THR A 326 -7.12 51.74 8.09
CA THR A 326 -6.13 51.54 7.02
C THR A 326 -5.15 52.71 6.83
N THR A 327 -3.94 52.45 6.29
CA THR A 327 -3.36 53.01 5.03
C THR A 327 -1.84 53.30 5.04
N LYS A 328 -1.22 52.94 3.89
CA LYS A 328 -0.10 53.56 3.15
C LYS A 328 1.37 53.45 3.59
N ALA A 329 2.17 53.06 2.58
CA ALA A 329 3.63 53.10 2.48
C ALA A 329 4.22 54.52 2.49
N PRO A 330 5.56 54.64 2.63
CA PRO A 330 6.37 55.05 1.47
C PRO A 330 7.72 54.33 1.30
N GLU A 331 8.33 54.54 0.13
CA GLU A 331 9.59 54.02 -0.39
C GLU A 331 10.87 54.75 0.08
N SER A 332 11.92 53.94 0.29
CA SER A 332 13.31 54.08 -0.22
C SER A 332 14.43 54.82 0.54
N LYS A 333 15.62 54.18 0.42
CA LYS A 333 17.04 54.62 0.55
C LYS A 333 17.64 54.63 1.96
N THR A 334 18.87 54.19 2.28
CA THR A 334 19.99 53.49 1.62
C THR A 334 21.01 53.24 2.75
N SER A 335 21.64 52.05 2.87
CA SER A 335 23.07 51.94 3.23
C SER A 335 23.56 50.49 3.27
N SER A 336 24.38 50.21 2.26
CA SER A 336 25.42 49.21 2.06
C SER A 336 26.09 48.59 3.29
N ALA A 337 26.28 47.26 3.26
CA ALA A 337 27.57 46.62 3.59
C ALA A 337 27.72 45.37 2.72
N ASN A 338 28.84 45.34 2.00
CA ASN A 338 29.25 44.32 1.03
C ASN A 338 30.22 43.32 1.70
N SER A 339 30.51 42.24 0.98
CA SER A 339 31.68 41.35 1.05
C SER A 339 31.56 40.07 1.88
N THR A 340 32.16 38.94 1.50
CA THR A 340 32.73 38.40 0.24
C THR A 340 32.95 36.90 0.51
N ILE A 341 32.86 36.10 -0.54
CA ILE A 341 33.25 34.69 -0.67
C ILE A 341 34.62 34.38 -0.02
N THR A 342 34.76 33.24 0.65
CA THR A 342 36.06 32.57 0.85
C THR A 342 35.91 31.07 0.77
N THR A 343 36.27 30.53 -0.39
CA THR A 343 36.72 29.14 -0.59
C THR A 343 38.14 29.00 -0.08
N VAL A 344 38.42 27.97 0.74
CA VAL A 344 39.78 27.59 1.12
C VAL A 344 40.13 26.29 0.42
N SER A 345 41.11 26.37 -0.49
CA SER A 345 41.85 25.26 -1.07
C SER A 345 43.04 24.89 -0.17
N ARG A 346 43.42 23.61 -0.16
CA ARG A 346 44.75 23.14 0.25
C ARG A 346 45.33 22.24 -0.86
N SER A 347 46.45 22.67 -1.41
CA SER A 347 47.43 21.96 -2.28
C SER A 347 48.51 21.32 -1.37
N ALA A 348 49.45 20.43 -1.74
CA ALA A 348 49.75 19.51 -2.85
C ALA A 348 51.03 18.72 -2.46
N SER A 349 51.26 17.53 -3.06
CA SER A 349 52.58 16.96 -3.47
C SER A 349 52.31 15.61 -4.18
N ALA A 350 52.41 15.49 -5.51
CA ALA A 350 53.59 15.38 -6.39
C ALA A 350 54.29 14.01 -6.39
N SER A 351 54.10 13.23 -7.46
CA SER A 351 55.15 12.49 -8.17
C SER A 351 54.69 12.09 -9.58
N SER A 352 55.67 12.03 -10.49
CA SER A 352 55.60 12.10 -11.94
C SER A 352 55.83 10.74 -12.63
N ASN A 353 55.24 10.51 -13.82
CA ASN A 353 55.97 10.13 -15.04
C ASN A 353 55.10 10.05 -16.33
N SER A 354 55.38 10.96 -17.25
CA SER A 354 55.72 10.78 -18.69
C SER A 354 54.90 9.87 -19.65
N THR A 355 54.29 10.56 -20.64
CA THR A 355 54.30 10.35 -22.13
C THR A 355 53.88 9.02 -22.78
N ALA A 356 52.91 9.09 -23.70
CA ALA A 356 53.15 9.18 -25.15
C ALA A 356 51.86 9.40 -25.97
N SER A 357 51.96 10.25 -26.98
CA SER A 357 50.92 10.69 -27.94
C SER A 357 50.63 9.67 -29.04
N ALA A 358 49.43 9.76 -29.64
CA ALA A 358 49.26 9.65 -31.09
C ALA A 358 48.00 10.41 -31.57
N THR A 359 48.25 11.49 -32.29
CA THR A 359 47.34 12.27 -33.14
C THR A 359 46.96 11.45 -34.38
N LEU A 360 45.77 11.69 -34.99
CA LEU A 360 45.64 12.00 -36.43
C LEU A 360 44.18 12.25 -36.88
N THR A 361 43.99 13.49 -37.35
CA THR A 361 43.28 13.96 -38.56
C THR A 361 41.76 13.97 -38.71
N SER A 362 41.36 15.16 -39.13
CA SER A 362 40.11 15.70 -39.66
C SER A 362 39.60 15.07 -40.96
N SER A 363 38.29 15.18 -41.18
CA SER A 363 37.77 15.70 -42.46
C SER A 363 36.44 16.45 -42.27
N ARG A 364 36.38 17.65 -42.84
CA ARG A 364 35.19 18.48 -43.03
C ARG A 364 34.38 17.95 -44.22
N GLY A 365 33.06 18.04 -44.12
CA GLY A 365 32.15 18.03 -45.26
C GLY A 365 30.94 18.92 -44.97
N SER A 366 30.90 20.10 -45.57
CA SER A 366 29.73 20.98 -45.59
C SER A 366 28.76 20.53 -46.67
N ALA A 367 27.45 20.59 -46.40
CA ALA A 367 26.42 20.73 -47.43
C ALA A 367 25.25 21.56 -46.89
N THR A 368 24.88 22.56 -47.68
CA THR A 368 23.86 23.58 -47.43
C THR A 368 22.55 23.16 -48.11
N SER A 369 21.41 23.27 -47.43
CA SER A 369 20.09 23.45 -48.07
C SER A 369 19.01 23.87 -47.06
N ALA A 370 18.29 24.93 -47.39
CA ALA A 370 17.04 25.39 -46.78
C ALA A 370 15.84 24.97 -47.68
N PRO A 371 14.59 25.37 -47.43
CA PRO A 371 13.74 25.35 -46.21
C PRO A 371 12.38 24.64 -46.47
N THR A 372 11.68 24.14 -45.44
CA THR A 372 10.22 23.90 -45.57
C THR A 372 9.46 24.11 -44.25
N THR A 373 8.51 25.04 -44.32
CA THR A 373 7.47 25.38 -43.35
C THR A 373 6.48 24.24 -43.10
N VAL A 374 6.12 23.99 -41.84
CA VAL A 374 5.03 23.08 -41.43
C VAL A 374 3.82 23.92 -41.00
N PRO A 375 2.59 23.64 -41.48
CA PRO A 375 1.41 24.40 -41.10
C PRO A 375 0.84 23.92 -39.76
N THR A 376 0.49 24.89 -38.92
CA THR A 376 -0.26 24.73 -37.66
C THR A 376 -1.76 24.77 -37.97
N THR A 377 -2.49 23.68 -37.70
CA THR A 377 -3.95 23.67 -37.78
C THR A 377 -4.54 23.89 -36.39
N VAL A 378 -5.09 25.08 -36.19
CA VAL A 378 -5.99 25.44 -35.10
C VAL A 378 -7.39 24.99 -35.47
N VAL A 379 -8.11 24.34 -34.55
CA VAL A 379 -9.58 24.18 -34.62
C VAL A 379 -10.17 24.66 -33.29
N PRO A 380 -11.27 25.44 -33.30
CA PRO A 380 -11.68 26.29 -32.17
C PRO A 380 -12.63 25.58 -31.21
N GLY A 381 -12.69 26.11 -29.98
CA GLY A 381 -13.60 25.67 -28.93
C GLY A 381 -15.07 26.00 -29.20
N ALA A 382 -15.94 25.25 -28.52
CA ALA A 382 -17.33 25.62 -28.28
C ALA A 382 -17.70 25.27 -26.82
N ALA A 383 -18.25 26.27 -26.14
CA ALA A 383 -18.76 26.24 -24.77
C ALA A 383 -20.19 25.62 -24.73
N PRO A 384 -20.77 25.37 -23.52
CA PRO A 384 -21.80 24.35 -23.30
C PRO A 384 -23.22 24.86 -23.54
N ARG A 385 -24.16 23.93 -23.81
CA ARG A 385 -25.60 24.18 -23.74
C ARG A 385 -26.33 23.05 -23.02
N SER A 386 -27.23 23.50 -22.14
CA SER A 386 -28.01 22.77 -21.15
C SER A 386 -29.08 21.83 -21.70
N ALA A 387 -29.37 20.81 -20.89
CA ALA A 387 -30.67 20.21 -20.56
C ALA A 387 -31.78 20.11 -21.62
N ALA A 388 -32.16 18.88 -21.93
CA ALA A 388 -33.56 18.51 -22.16
C ALA A 388 -33.79 17.08 -21.65
N ALA A 389 -34.70 16.95 -20.69
CA ALA A 389 -35.24 15.69 -20.22
C ALA A 389 -36.32 15.21 -21.19
N ILE A 390 -36.25 13.94 -21.62
CA ILE A 390 -37.41 13.21 -22.16
C ILE A 390 -37.32 11.79 -21.63
N GLY A 391 -38.37 11.39 -20.90
CA GLY A 391 -38.52 10.05 -20.33
C GLY A 391 -38.78 8.99 -21.39
N GLY A 392 -38.35 7.77 -21.07
CA GLY A 392 -38.62 6.57 -21.85
C GLY A 392 -38.26 5.35 -21.04
N SER A 393 -39.23 4.82 -20.32
CA SER A 393 -39.15 3.53 -19.62
C SER A 393 -38.85 2.42 -20.62
N LEU A 394 -37.74 1.71 -20.43
CA LEU A 394 -37.57 0.35 -20.94
C LEU A 394 -36.98 -0.53 -19.83
N LEU A 395 -37.83 -1.38 -19.28
CA LEU A 395 -37.47 -2.52 -18.45
C LEU A 395 -36.71 -3.53 -19.31
N VAL A 396 -35.43 -3.75 -19.00
CA VAL A 396 -34.74 -5.00 -19.32
C VAL A 396 -33.98 -5.41 -18.07
N GLY A 397 -34.56 -6.38 -17.35
CA GLY A 397 -33.87 -7.08 -16.27
C GLY A 397 -32.76 -7.94 -16.85
N ALA A 398 -31.53 -7.70 -16.43
CA ALA A 398 -30.44 -8.65 -16.56
C ALA A 398 -30.19 -9.23 -15.18
N GLY A 399 -30.65 -10.47 -14.99
CA GLY A 399 -30.38 -11.26 -13.80
C GLY A 399 -28.87 -11.51 -13.67
N ILE A 400 -28.34 -11.21 -12.49
CA ILE A 400 -26.97 -11.54 -12.09
C ILE A 400 -26.96 -13.05 -11.81
N ALA A 401 -26.31 -13.81 -12.69
CA ALA A 401 -26.03 -15.22 -12.47
C ALA A 401 -24.81 -15.36 -11.57
N MET A 402 -25.07 -15.81 -10.33
CA MET A 402 -24.12 -16.42 -9.43
C MET A 402 -23.45 -17.64 -10.06
N ALA A 403 -22.14 -17.78 -9.89
CA ALA A 403 -21.48 -19.08 -9.91
C ALA A 403 -20.19 -19.03 -9.05
N GLN A 404 -20.37 -19.35 -7.76
CA GLN A 404 -19.34 -20.00 -6.96
C GLN A 404 -19.06 -21.38 -7.57
N LEU A 405 -17.80 -21.80 -7.63
CA LEU A 405 -17.49 -23.23 -7.60
C LEU A 405 -16.19 -23.47 -6.85
N PHE A 406 -16.38 -24.21 -5.76
CA PHE A 406 -15.39 -24.85 -4.92
C PHE A 406 -14.58 -25.87 -5.73
N LEU A 407 -13.27 -25.88 -5.50
CA LEU A 407 -12.51 -27.04 -5.00
C LEU A 407 -11.15 -26.55 -4.50
#